data_AF-A0A6I9XB82-F1
#
_entry.id   AF-A0A6I9XB82-F1
#
_cell.length_a   1.000
_cell.length_b   1.000
_cell.length_c   1.000
_cell.angle_alpha   90.00
_cell.angle_beta   90.00
_cell.angle_gamma   90.00
#
_symmetry.space_group_name_H-M   'P 1'
#
loop_
_entity.id
_entity.type
_entity.pdbx_description
1 polymer ?
#
loop_
_entity_poly.entity_id
_entity_poly.type
_entity_poly.pdbx_seq_one_letter_code
_entity_poly.pdbx_strand_id
1 'polypeptide(L)'
;MRSYTLVFVALAIILLYTEYTYAKEICPQENCVTLERCDESIKGDVLCHEQGTSCCSVVKTEFRTHCRHHGGICMDSCPSVLKRDVVDCTGNQVCCVLV
;
A
#
# COMPACT_ATOMS: atom_id res chain seq x y z
N MET A 1 -16.26 44.33 11.18
CA MET A 1 -16.63 43.31 10.17
C MET A 1 -15.42 42.80 9.37
N ARG A 2 -14.59 43.67 8.75
CA ARG A 2 -13.43 43.28 7.92
C ARG A 2 -12.34 42.45 8.63
N SER A 3 -12.11 42.70 9.91
CA SER A 3 -11.13 41.96 10.73
C SER A 3 -11.57 40.51 11.00
N TYR A 4 -12.84 40.30 11.33
CA TYR A 4 -13.40 38.96 11.57
C TYR A 4 -13.33 38.10 10.30
N THR A 5 -13.57 38.67 9.12
CA THR A 5 -13.49 37.95 7.85
C THR A 5 -12.08 37.42 7.59
N LEU A 6 -11.04 38.20 7.91
CA LEU A 6 -9.65 37.76 7.78
C LEU A 6 -9.29 36.64 8.78
N VAL A 7 -9.81 36.73 10.01
CA VAL A 7 -9.63 35.69 11.03
C VAL A 7 -10.28 34.37 10.60
N PHE A 8 -11.52 34.42 10.07
CA PHE A 8 -12.21 33.23 9.57
C PHE A 8 -11.52 32.61 8.36
N VAL A 9 -11.03 33.44 7.43
CA VAL A 9 -10.27 32.95 6.26
C VAL A 9 -8.96 32.29 6.71
N ALA A 10 -8.24 32.89 7.66
CA ALA A 10 -7.01 32.30 8.20
C ALA A 10 -7.30 30.95 8.91
N LEU A 11 -8.36 30.87 9.72
CA LEU A 11 -8.78 29.62 10.37
C LEU A 11 -9.16 28.54 9.35
N ALA A 12 -9.91 28.88 8.30
CA ALA A 12 -10.28 27.94 7.26
C ALA A 12 -9.05 27.40 6.51
N ILE A 13 -8.07 28.27 6.20
CA ILE A 13 -6.81 27.87 5.56
C ILE A 13 -6.02 26.92 6.46
N ILE A 14 -5.92 27.22 7.76
CA ILE A 14 -5.21 26.37 8.72
C ILE A 14 -5.87 24.99 8.80
N LEU A 15 -7.20 24.93 8.91
CA LEU A 15 -7.95 23.66 8.97
C LEU A 15 -7.75 22.82 7.69
N LEU A 16 -7.89 23.44 6.52
CA LEU A 16 -7.66 22.75 5.24
C LEU A 16 -6.21 22.26 5.10
N TYR A 17 -5.23 23.06 5.56
CA TYR A 17 -3.83 22.66 5.54
C TYR A 17 -3.57 21.47 6.47
N THR A 18 -4.19 21.45 7.66
CA THR A 18 -4.05 20.33 8.60
C THR A 18 -4.64 19.03 8.05
N GLU A 19 -5.81 19.06 7.40
CA GLU A 19 -6.41 17.88 6.77
C GLU A 19 -5.55 17.37 5.61
N TYR A 20 -5.04 18.27 4.76
CA TYR A 20 -4.16 17.90 3.66
C TYR A 20 -2.87 17.21 4.15
N THR A 21 -2.26 17.71 5.22
CA THR A 21 -1.06 17.08 5.80
C THR A 21 -1.33 15.75 6.50
N TYR A 22 -2.58 15.43 6.82
CA TYR A 22 -2.96 14.21 7.53
C TYR A 22 -3.49 13.10 6.61
N ALA A 23 -3.46 13.29 5.29
CA ALA A 23 -3.80 12.24 4.34
C ALA A 23 -2.75 11.11 4.41
N LYS A 24 -3.00 10.12 5.26
CA LYS A 24 -2.19 8.90 5.38
C LYS A 24 -2.50 7.98 4.22
N GLU A 25 -1.46 7.47 3.57
CA GLU A 25 -1.60 6.47 2.52
C GLU A 25 -2.09 5.15 3.13
N ILE A 26 -3.04 4.49 2.48
CA ILE A 26 -3.52 3.17 2.90
C ILE A 26 -2.63 2.12 2.27
N CYS A 27 -2.05 1.27 3.10
CA CYS A 27 -1.25 0.14 2.63
C CYS A 27 -2.16 -0.85 1.88
N PRO A 28 -1.72 -1.43 0.76
CA PRO A 28 -2.38 -2.58 0.20
C PRO A 28 -2.51 -3.71 1.24
N GLN A 29 -3.70 -4.29 1.36
CA GLN A 29 -4.01 -5.25 2.42
C GLN A 29 -3.07 -6.46 2.40
N GLU A 30 -2.68 -6.92 1.21
CA GLU A 30 -1.73 -8.01 1.02
C GLU A 30 -0.36 -7.71 1.65
N ASN A 31 0.08 -6.45 1.61
CA ASN A 31 1.36 -6.01 2.18
C ASN A 31 1.28 -5.71 3.69
N CYS A 32 0.10 -5.75 4.30
CA CYS A 32 -0.07 -5.63 5.75
C CYS A 32 0.26 -6.96 6.41
N VAL A 33 1.52 -7.12 6.79
CA VAL A 33 2.03 -8.35 7.41
C VAL A 33 2.64 -8.06 8.78
N THR A 34 2.81 -9.11 9.57
CA THR A 34 3.54 -9.04 10.83
C THR A 34 5.04 -8.84 10.59
N LEU A 35 5.74 -8.26 11.57
CA LEU A 35 7.14 -7.87 11.44
C LEU A 35 8.04 -9.06 11.06
N GLU A 36 7.77 -10.26 11.57
CA GLU A 36 8.55 -11.46 11.29
C GLU A 36 8.45 -11.94 9.83
N ARG A 37 7.42 -11.50 9.09
CA ARG A 37 7.20 -11.83 7.66
C ARG A 37 7.71 -10.77 6.72
N CYS A 38 8.20 -9.64 7.25
CA CYS A 38 8.67 -8.52 6.48
C CYS A 38 10.21 -8.47 6.44
N ASP A 39 10.80 -8.41 5.24
CA ASP A 39 12.23 -8.13 5.09
C ASP A 39 12.50 -6.63 5.14
N GLU A 40 11.64 -5.83 4.50
CA GLU A 40 11.77 -4.37 4.47
C GLU A 40 10.41 -3.69 4.68
N SER A 41 10.31 -2.87 5.72
CA SER A 41 9.11 -2.08 6.02
C SER A 41 9.09 -0.77 5.24
N ILE A 42 7.89 -0.28 4.91
CA ILE A 42 7.73 1.07 4.37
C ILE A 42 7.98 2.08 5.47
N LYS A 43 8.87 3.05 5.21
CA LYS A 43 9.11 4.19 6.11
C LYS A 43 8.05 5.26 5.84
N GLY A 44 7.23 5.58 6.84
CA GLY A 44 6.24 6.66 6.76
C GLY A 44 4.94 6.33 7.49
N ASP A 45 4.00 7.27 7.46
CA ASP A 45 2.66 7.12 8.02
C ASP A 45 1.75 6.37 7.05
N VAL A 46 1.98 5.06 6.87
CA VAL A 46 1.12 4.18 6.09
C VAL A 46 0.29 3.31 7.02
N LEU A 47 -1.02 3.25 6.78
CA LEU A 47 -1.96 2.54 7.65
C LEU A 47 -2.26 1.13 7.17
N CYS A 48 -2.19 0.18 8.10
CA CYS A 48 -2.79 -1.14 7.99
C CYS A 48 -4.01 -1.23 8.90
N HIS A 49 -5.09 -1.86 8.43
CA HIS A 49 -6.35 -1.96 9.18
C HIS A 49 -6.26 -2.95 10.35
N GLU A 50 -5.40 -3.97 10.21
CA GLU A 50 -5.25 -5.04 11.21
C GLU A 50 -4.21 -4.68 12.27
N GLN A 51 -4.60 -4.82 13.54
CA GLN A 51 -3.67 -4.56 14.66
C GLN A 51 -2.52 -5.57 14.65
N GLY A 52 -1.31 -5.09 14.94
CA GLY A 52 -0.10 -5.91 14.95
C GLY A 52 0.51 -6.15 13.57
N THR A 53 -0.07 -5.58 12.52
CA THR A 53 0.52 -5.59 11.17
C THR A 53 1.17 -4.24 10.85
N SER A 54 2.15 -4.28 9.96
CA SER A 54 2.86 -3.11 9.45
C SER A 54 2.95 -3.20 7.93
N CYS A 55 2.95 -2.05 7.26
CA CYS A 55 3.03 -2.04 5.80
C CYS A 55 4.43 -2.46 5.34
N CYS A 56 4.48 -3.56 4.60
CA CYS A 56 5.71 -4.16 4.13
C CYS A 56 6.00 -3.79 2.67
N SER A 57 7.21 -3.32 2.41
CA SER A 57 7.72 -3.07 1.06
C SER A 57 8.15 -4.39 0.41
N VAL A 58 8.91 -5.20 1.15
CA VAL A 58 9.44 -6.48 0.68
C VAL A 58 9.05 -7.57 1.66
N VAL A 59 8.05 -8.37 1.28
CA VAL A 59 7.66 -9.56 2.03
C VAL A 59 8.73 -10.64 1.83
N LYS A 60 9.05 -11.35 2.91
CA LYS A 60 9.95 -12.50 2.90
C LYS A 60 9.51 -13.56 1.91
N THR A 61 10.48 -14.18 1.23
CA THR A 61 10.24 -15.09 0.10
C THR A 61 9.28 -16.23 0.45
N GLU A 62 9.43 -16.83 1.62
CA GLU A 62 8.61 -17.92 2.13
C GLU A 62 7.15 -17.53 2.48
N PHE A 63 6.87 -16.22 2.58
CA PHE A 63 5.53 -15.69 2.84
C PHE A 63 4.93 -14.96 1.64
N ARG A 64 5.58 -14.98 0.47
CA ARG A 64 5.03 -14.38 -0.75
C ARG A 64 3.93 -15.27 -1.33
N THR A 65 2.69 -14.86 -1.13
CA THR A 65 1.50 -15.58 -1.63
C THR A 65 0.71 -14.79 -2.66
N HIS A 66 0.86 -13.47 -2.71
CA HIS A 66 0.11 -12.58 -3.59
C HIS A 66 1.00 -12.04 -4.71
N CYS A 67 0.43 -11.74 -5.87
CA CYS A 67 1.17 -11.32 -7.05
C CYS A 67 1.98 -10.04 -6.81
N ARG A 68 1.43 -9.09 -6.06
CA ARG A 68 2.14 -7.86 -5.69
C ARG A 68 3.34 -8.10 -4.77
N HIS A 69 3.36 -9.17 -3.98
CA HIS A 69 4.55 -9.53 -3.19
C HIS A 69 5.75 -9.90 -4.07
N HIS A 70 5.48 -10.36 -5.30
CA HIS A 70 6.52 -10.65 -6.29
C HIS A 70 6.81 -9.46 -7.21
N GLY A 71 6.21 -8.29 -6.98
CA GLY A 71 6.29 -7.14 -7.89
C GLY A 71 5.59 -7.40 -9.24
N GLY A 72 4.67 -8.36 -9.28
CA GLY A 72 3.98 -8.77 -10.50
C GLY A 72 2.62 -8.11 -10.69
N ILE A 73 2.00 -8.47 -11.80
CA ILE A 73 0.60 -8.14 -12.13
C ILE A 73 -0.12 -9.39 -12.64
N CYS A 74 -1.39 -9.56 -12.28
CA CYS A 74 -2.24 -10.63 -12.81
C CYS A 74 -2.62 -10.30 -14.26
N MET A 75 -2.30 -11.22 -15.18
CA MET A 75 -2.62 -11.10 -16.60
C MET A 75 -2.91 -12.48 -17.21
N ASP A 76 -3.50 -12.52 -18.41
CA ASP A 76 -3.94 -13.79 -19.00
C ASP A 76 -2.77 -14.74 -19.33
N SER A 77 -1.61 -14.20 -19.73
CA SER A 77 -0.41 -15.01 -19.97
C SER A 77 0.87 -14.18 -20.01
N CYS A 78 1.98 -14.85 -19.70
CA CYS A 78 3.35 -14.41 -19.96
C CYS A 78 4.25 -15.64 -20.17
N PRO A 79 5.50 -15.48 -20.65
CA PRO A 79 6.46 -16.57 -20.72
C PRO A 79 6.58 -17.32 -19.39
N SER A 80 6.67 -18.65 -19.43
CA SER A 80 6.65 -19.49 -18.22
C SER A 80 7.73 -19.12 -17.20
N VAL A 81 8.87 -18.57 -17.64
CA VAL A 81 9.96 -18.11 -16.77
C VAL A 81 9.57 -16.89 -15.91
N LEU A 82 8.58 -16.12 -16.33
CA LEU A 82 8.08 -14.93 -15.64
C LEU A 82 6.85 -15.22 -14.76
N LYS A 83 6.32 -16.45 -14.80
CA LYS A 83 5.14 -16.83 -14.02
C LYS A 83 5.51 -17.08 -12.56
N ARG A 84 4.62 -16.67 -11.65
CA ARG A 84 4.68 -16.99 -10.23
C ARG A 84 3.36 -17.61 -9.79
N ASP A 85 3.47 -18.61 -8.91
CA ASP A 85 2.32 -19.24 -8.28
C ASP A 85 1.83 -18.34 -7.14
N VAL A 86 0.56 -17.92 -7.22
CA VAL A 86 -0.06 -16.97 -6.28
C VAL A 86 -1.52 -17.32 -6.05
N VAL A 87 -2.11 -16.75 -5.01
CA VAL A 87 -3.50 -17.04 -4.59
C VAL A 87 -4.53 -16.01 -5.07
N ASP A 88 -4.08 -14.84 -5.55
CA ASP A 88 -4.91 -13.66 -5.78
C ASP A 88 -5.25 -13.40 -7.26
N CYS A 89 -4.60 -14.07 -8.21
CA CYS A 89 -5.01 -14.01 -9.61
C CYS A 89 -6.25 -14.91 -9.82
N THR A 90 -7.33 -14.34 -10.35
CA THR A 90 -8.61 -15.03 -10.53
C THR A 90 -8.86 -15.41 -11.99
N GLY A 91 -9.80 -16.32 -12.24
CA GLY A 91 -10.08 -16.85 -13.57
C GLY A 91 -8.92 -17.68 -14.12
N ASN A 92 -8.53 -17.44 -15.37
CA ASN A 92 -7.39 -18.08 -16.02
C ASN A 92 -6.13 -17.19 -16.00
N GLN A 93 -6.09 -16.18 -15.14
CA GLN A 93 -4.95 -15.27 -15.04
C GLN A 93 -3.79 -15.91 -14.28
N VAL A 94 -2.59 -15.46 -14.61
CA VAL A 94 -1.33 -15.84 -13.97
C VAL A 94 -0.63 -14.60 -13.43
N CYS A 95 0.14 -14.74 -12.36
CA CYS A 95 0.99 -13.65 -11.90
C CYS A 95 2.25 -13.58 -12.76
N CYS A 96 2.48 -12.41 -13.35
CA CYS A 96 3.62 -12.16 -14.22
C CYS A 96 4.52 -11.09 -13.61
N VAL A 97 5.80 -11.42 -13.46
CA VAL A 97 6.81 -10.50 -12.90
C VAL A 97 7.73 -9.98 -14.00
N LEU A 98 8.09 -8.70 -13.92
CA LEU A 98 9.15 -8.13 -14.74
C LEU A 98 10.49 -8.37 -14.02
N VAL A 99 11.46 -8.89 -14.75
CA VAL A 99 12.85 -9.10 -14.30
C VAL A 99 13.73 -7.91 -14.64
#